data_AF-A0A816HX95-F1
#
_entry.id   AF-A0A816HX95-F1
#
_cell.length_a   1.000
_cell.length_b   1.000
_cell.length_c   1.000
_cell.angle_alpha   90.00
_cell.angle_beta   90.00
_cell.angle_gamma   90.00
#
_symmetry.space_group_name_H-M   'P 1'
#
loop_
_entity.id
_entity.type
_entity.pdbx_description
1 polymer ?
#
loop_
_entity_poly.entity_id
_entity_poly.type
_entity_poly.pdbx_seq_one_letter_code
_entity_poly.pdbx_strand_id
1 'polypeptide(L)'
;TITDQTNIYGKQRCVQKGADATSWKEIDQNQMQAFLGILLIMGFHKLPRIRDYWSQDKNLHTPVVADTVARKEFQRLLSNIHLADNSRMPSKDSSDYNK
;
A
#
# COMPACT_ATOMS: atom_id res chain seq x y z
N THR A 1 -14.20 -2.83 -2.12
CA THR A 1 -13.26 -2.03 -2.95
C THR A 1 -11.82 -2.42 -2.63
N ILE A 2 -10.82 -2.00 -3.43
CA ILE A 2 -9.39 -2.24 -3.13
C ILE A 2 -9.03 -1.69 -1.74
N THR A 3 -9.60 -0.54 -1.37
CA THR A 3 -9.47 0.07 -0.04
C THR A 3 -9.95 -0.89 1.05
N ASP A 4 -11.17 -1.44 0.92
CA ASP A 4 -11.72 -2.36 1.92
C ASP A 4 -10.87 -3.63 2.07
N GLN A 5 -10.43 -4.23 0.96
CA GLN A 5 -9.60 -5.44 0.98
C GLN A 5 -8.23 -5.17 1.60
N THR A 6 -7.64 -4.01 1.32
CA THR A 6 -6.38 -3.56 1.94
C THR A 6 -6.53 -3.36 3.45
N ASN A 7 -7.66 -2.81 3.90
CA ASN A 7 -7.92 -2.62 5.32
C ASN A 7 -8.19 -3.94 6.07
N ILE A 8 -8.94 -4.86 5.46
CA ILE A 8 -9.13 -6.22 5.97
C ILE A 8 -7.76 -6.91 6.12
N TYR A 9 -6.93 -6.84 5.09
CA TYR A 9 -5.57 -7.39 5.11
C TYR A 9 -4.71 -6.78 6.22
N GLY A 10 -4.73 -5.46 6.36
CA GLY A 10 -3.96 -4.75 7.39
C GLY A 10 -4.30 -5.24 8.80
N LYS A 11 -5.60 -5.40 9.10
CA LYS A 11 -6.06 -5.98 10.38
C LYS A 11 -5.62 -7.42 10.57
N GLN A 12 -5.78 -8.26 9.54
CA GLN A 12 -5.35 -9.66 9.59
C GLN A 12 -3.85 -9.78 9.85
N ARG A 13 -3.04 -8.92 9.21
CA ARG A 13 -1.59 -8.89 9.37
C ARG A 13 -1.17 -8.42 10.77
N CYS A 14 -1.92 -7.52 11.40
CA CYS A 14 -1.71 -7.15 12.81
C CYS A 14 -1.90 -8.37 13.72
N VAL A 15 -3.03 -9.07 13.57
CA VAL A 15 -3.35 -10.26 14.37
C VAL A 15 -2.34 -11.38 14.17
N GLN A 16 -1.91 -11.64 12.92
CA GLN A 16 -0.88 -12.63 12.61
C GLN A 16 0.47 -12.35 13.28
N LYS A 17 0.76 -11.08 13.58
CA LYS A 17 1.98 -10.66 14.29
C LYS A 17 1.80 -10.57 15.81
N GLY A 18 0.67 -11.04 16.34
CA GLY A 18 0.35 -10.98 17.77
C GLY A 18 -0.07 -9.60 18.26
N ALA A 19 -0.41 -8.67 17.37
CA ALA A 19 -0.92 -7.34 17.72
C ALA A 19 -2.45 -7.28 17.60
N ASP A 20 -3.07 -6.34 18.31
CA ASP A 20 -4.51 -6.10 18.22
C ASP A 20 -4.88 -5.54 16.82
N ALA A 21 -6.02 -5.96 16.27
CA ALA A 21 -6.53 -5.48 14.99
C ALA A 21 -6.78 -3.95 14.96
N THR A 22 -7.10 -3.36 16.11
CA THR A 22 -7.26 -1.90 16.29
C THR A 22 -5.95 -1.13 16.11
N SER A 23 -4.80 -1.81 16.16
CA SER A 23 -3.50 -1.21 15.85
C SER A 23 -3.38 -0.84 14.36
N TRP A 24 -4.25 -1.40 13.50
CA TRP A 24 -4.29 -1.01 12.10
C TRP A 24 -4.91 0.38 11.93
N LYS A 25 -4.15 1.29 11.34
CA LYS A 25 -4.66 2.58 10.89
C LYS A 25 -5.38 2.40 9.56
N GLU A 26 -6.71 2.51 9.59
CA GLU A 26 -7.56 2.46 8.39
C GLU A 26 -7.04 3.40 7.28
N ILE A 27 -7.19 2.92 6.05
CA ILE A 27 -6.91 3.66 4.83
C ILE A 27 -8.24 4.16 4.28
N ASP A 28 -8.34 5.45 4.02
CA ASP A 28 -9.51 6.02 3.34
C ASP A 28 -9.37 5.98 1.81
N GLN A 29 -10.45 6.30 1.11
CA GLN A 29 -10.49 6.30 -0.35
C GLN A 29 -9.54 7.33 -0.98
N ASN A 30 -9.35 8.49 -0.36
CA ASN A 30 -8.47 9.54 -0.86
C ASN A 30 -7.00 9.11 -0.79
N GLN A 31 -6.60 8.44 0.30
CA GLN A 31 -5.27 7.87 0.46
C GLN A 31 -4.99 6.79 -0.58
N MET A 32 -5.96 5.93 -0.89
CA MET A 32 -5.83 4.92 -1.93
C MET A 32 -5.72 5.57 -3.32
N GLN A 33 -6.52 6.59 -3.62
CA GLN A 33 -6.45 7.33 -4.88
C GLN A 33 -5.11 8.07 -5.04
N ALA A 34 -4.63 8.73 -3.98
CA ALA A 34 -3.32 9.38 -3.96
C ALA A 34 -2.19 8.38 -4.24
N PHE A 35 -2.24 7.20 -3.61
CA PHE A 35 -1.27 6.13 -3.84
C PHE A 35 -1.26 5.67 -5.31
N LEU A 36 -2.44 5.40 -5.89
CA LEU A 36 -2.56 5.00 -7.29
C LEU A 36 -2.10 6.11 -8.24
N GLY A 37 -2.45 7.37 -7.96
CA GLY A 37 -1.99 8.53 -8.74
C GLY A 37 -0.47 8.67 -8.73
N ILE A 38 0.16 8.48 -7.56
CA ILE A 38 1.62 8.48 -7.45
C ILE A 38 2.25 7.32 -8.23
N LEU A 39 1.67 6.11 -8.19
CA LEU A 39 2.17 5.00 -9.02
C LEU A 39 2.13 5.32 -10.51
N LEU A 40 1.08 5.99 -10.98
CA LEU A 40 1.00 6.45 -12.37
C LEU A 40 2.09 7.48 -12.69
N ILE A 41 2.34 8.44 -11.80
CA ILE A 41 3.42 9.42 -11.94
C ILE A 41 4.78 8.73 -12.05
N MET A 42 5.08 7.80 -11.14
CA MET A 42 6.32 7.04 -11.14
C MET A 42 6.50 6.18 -12.40
N GLY A 43 5.40 5.83 -13.08
CA GLY A 43 5.43 5.09 -14.34
C GLY A 43 6.12 5.85 -15.47
N PHE A 44 5.85 7.15 -15.60
CA PHE A 44 6.44 7.99 -16.65
C PHE A 44 7.61 8.85 -16.17
N HIS A 45 7.61 9.30 -14.91
CA HIS A 45 8.68 10.08 -14.31
C HIS A 45 9.52 9.17 -13.40
N LYS A 46 10.51 8.47 -13.97
CA LYS A 46 11.31 7.47 -13.24
C LYS A 46 12.54 8.07 -12.60
N LEU A 47 12.62 8.00 -11.26
CA LEU A 47 13.83 8.31 -10.49
C LEU A 47 14.62 7.04 -10.13
N PRO A 48 15.94 7.15 -9.83
CA PRO A 48 16.79 5.99 -9.52
C PRO A 48 16.27 5.15 -8.34
N ARG A 49 15.63 5.77 -7.34
CA ARG A 49 15.02 5.08 -6.20
C ARG A 49 13.68 5.71 -5.86
N ILE A 50 12.73 4.89 -5.38
CA ILE A 50 11.41 5.37 -4.91
C ILE A 50 11.52 6.41 -3.79
N ARG A 51 12.55 6.35 -2.94
CA ARG A 51 12.71 7.37 -1.89
C ARG A 51 13.09 8.75 -2.43
N ASP A 52 13.60 8.82 -3.66
CA ASP A 52 14.16 10.04 -4.24
C ASP A 52 13.07 11.07 -4.56
N TYR A 53 11.82 10.64 -4.80
CA TYR A 53 10.69 11.58 -4.97
C TYR A 53 10.44 12.47 -3.75
N TRP A 54 10.86 12.01 -2.56
CA TRP A 54 10.81 12.76 -1.29
C TRP A 54 12.19 13.29 -0.87
N SER A 55 13.17 13.30 -1.76
CA SER A 55 14.51 13.84 -1.47
C SER A 55 14.45 15.33 -1.13
N GLN A 56 15.45 15.83 -0.40
CA GLN A 56 15.70 17.27 -0.25
C GLN A 56 16.60 17.82 -1.36
N ASP A 57 17.22 16.94 -2.16
CA ASP A 57 17.95 17.33 -3.37
C ASP A 57 16.96 17.85 -4.40
N LYS A 58 17.14 19.11 -4.83
CA LYS A 58 16.26 19.78 -5.79
C LYS A 58 16.19 19.09 -7.15
N ASN A 59 17.19 18.30 -7.53
CA ASN A 59 17.19 17.55 -8.79
C ASN A 59 16.31 16.29 -8.74
N LEU A 60 15.96 15.83 -7.53
CA LEU A 60 15.20 14.60 -7.31
C LEU A 60 13.83 14.87 -6.67
N HIS A 61 13.75 15.92 -5.86
CA HIS A 61 12.53 16.29 -5.15
C HIS A 61 11.37 16.49 -6.13
N THR A 62 10.28 15.77 -5.90
CA THR A 62 9.10 15.81 -6.76
C THR A 62 7.90 16.30 -5.93
N PRO A 63 7.61 17.62 -5.92
CA PRO A 63 6.57 18.21 -5.05
C PRO A 63 5.21 17.53 -5.21
N VAL A 64 4.80 17.22 -6.44
CA VAL A 64 3.52 16.54 -6.72
C VAL A 64 3.40 15.18 -6.03
N VAL A 65 4.52 14.49 -5.76
CA VAL A 65 4.55 13.25 -4.97
C VAL A 65 4.72 13.55 -3.48
N ALA A 66 5.69 14.41 -3.15
CA ALA A 66 6.10 14.67 -1.78
C ALA A 66 5.02 15.35 -0.92
N ASP A 67 4.27 16.26 -1.52
CA ASP A 67 3.22 17.05 -0.84
C ASP A 67 1.88 16.30 -0.79
N THR A 68 1.68 15.34 -1.69
CA THR A 68 0.43 14.54 -1.75
C THR A 68 0.36 13.51 -0.62
N VAL A 69 1.47 12.83 -0.32
CA VAL A 69 1.52 11.85 0.77
C VAL A 69 2.93 11.76 1.35
N ALA A 70 3.04 11.60 2.66
CA ALA A 70 4.34 11.36 3.29
C ALA A 70 4.94 10.02 2.82
N ARG A 71 6.27 9.97 2.62
CA ARG A 71 6.99 8.76 2.19
C ARG A 71 6.64 7.52 3.01
N LYS A 72 6.53 7.68 4.34
CA LYS A 72 6.21 6.58 5.27
C LYS A 72 4.83 6.00 5.01
N GLU A 73 3.84 6.84 4.72
CA GLU A 73 2.47 6.39 4.41
C GLU A 73 2.42 5.74 3.02
N PHE A 74 3.13 6.26 2.02
CA PHE A 74 3.28 5.58 0.72
C PHE A 74 3.90 4.19 0.87
N GLN A 75 4.99 4.07 1.63
CA GLN A 75 5.64 2.77 1.90
C GLN A 75 4.73 1.81 2.66
N ARG A 76 3.91 2.32 3.59
CA ARG A 76 2.90 1.52 4.29
C ARG A 76 1.87 0.98 3.32
N LEU A 77 1.34 1.81 2.42
CA LEU A 77 0.38 1.40 1.39
C LEU A 77 1.01 0.38 0.43
N LEU A 78 2.21 0.66 -0.07
CA LEU A 78 2.95 -0.23 -0.97
C LEU A 78 3.16 -1.64 -0.37
N SER A 79 3.39 -1.72 0.93
CA SER A 79 3.67 -2.99 1.63
C SER A 79 2.42 -3.76 2.05
N ASN A 80 1.23 -3.17 1.95
CA ASN A 80 -0.02 -3.76 2.46
C ASN A 80 -1.16 -3.77 1.44
N ILE A 81 -0.98 -3.22 0.23
CA ILE A 81 -1.97 -3.26 -0.84
C ILE A 81 -2.44 -4.70 -1.06
N HIS A 82 -3.75 -4.90 -1.05
CA HIS A 82 -4.33 -6.23 -1.13
C HIS A 82 -5.66 -6.22 -1.89
N LEU A 83 -5.88 -7.24 -2.70
CA LEU A 83 -6.98 -7.29 -3.67
C LEU A 83 -8.03 -8.37 -3.34
N ALA A 84 -7.80 -9.18 -2.31
CA ALA A 84 -8.67 -10.27 -1.90
C ALA A 84 -8.81 -10.31 -0.37
N ASP A 85 -9.68 -11.16 0.15
CA ASP A 85 -9.76 -11.42 1.60
C ASP A 85 -9.08 -12.75 1.89
N ASN A 86 -8.04 -12.73 2.72
CA ASN A 86 -7.31 -13.94 3.08
C ASN A 86 -8.15 -14.97 3.84
N SER A 87 -9.25 -14.56 4.48
CA SER A 87 -10.17 -15.50 5.14
C SER A 87 -10.89 -16.42 4.15
N ARG A 88 -10.92 -16.02 2.87
CA ARG A 88 -11.55 -16.75 1.77
C ARG A 88 -10.55 -17.48 0.89
N MET A 89 -9.27 -17.49 1.27
CA MET A 89 -8.26 -18.26 0.54
C MET A 89 -8.51 -19.76 0.76
N PRO A 90 -8.62 -20.55 -0.34
CA PRO A 90 -8.72 -22.00 -0.24
C PRO A 90 -7.48 -22.57 0.47
N SER A 91 -7.66 -23.70 1.17
CA SER A 91 -6.50 -24.41 1.73
C SER A 91 -5.59 -24.90 0.59
N LYS A 92 -4.29 -25.00 0.84
CA LYS A 92 -3.31 -25.49 -0.15
C LYS A 92 -3.63 -26.88 -0.70
N ASP A 93 -4.37 -27.67 0.08
CA ASP A 93 -4.78 -29.03 -0.25
C ASP A 93 -6.13 -29.09 -0.98
N SER A 94 -6.83 -27.96 -1.16
CA SER A 94 -8.11 -27.90 -1.86
C SER A 94 -7.94 -27.87 -3.39
N SER A 95 -8.91 -28.44 -4.11
CA SER A 95 -8.96 -28.41 -5.58
C SER A 95 -9.05 -26.99 -6.16
N ASP A 96 -9.52 -26.05 -5.36
CA ASP A 96 -9.76 -24.67 -5.74
C ASP A 96 -8.51 -23.78 -5.53
N TYR A 97 -7.41 -24.35 -5.04
CA TYR A 97 -6.14 -23.65 -4.86
C TYR A 97 -5.41 -23.45 -6.20
N ASN A 98 -5.31 -22.19 -6.64
CA ASN A 98 -4.53 -21.83 -7.83
C ASN A 98 -3.02 -21.95 -7.52
N LYS A 99 -2.30 -22.79 -8.26
CA LYS A 99 -0.86 -23.09 -8.08
C LYS A 99 0.05 -22.07 -8.75
#